data_AF-W9I046-F1
#
_entry.id   AF-W9I046-F1
#
_cell.length_a   1.000
_cell.length_b   1.000
_cell.length_c   1.000
_cell.angle_alpha   90.00
_cell.angle_beta   90.00
_cell.angle_gamma   90.00
#
_symmetry.space_group_name_H-M   'P 1'
#
loop_
_entity.id
_entity.type
_entity.pdbx_description
1 polymer ?
#
loop_
_entity_poly.entity_id
_entity_poly.type
_entity_poly.pdbx_seq_one_letter_code
_entity_poly.pdbx_strand_id
1 'polypeptide(L)'
;MRRDFPMAQYAAVFWMDFAVSAEASEEIVRSTVNFLRDETTFQLWCHLYQADRLWYSRTRRPRAFGLYYAYLGGLVEAARILITKGADINAQGGTYGNALQAALSRGNLEAV
;
A
#
# COMPACT_ATOMS: atom_id res chain seq x y z
N MET A 1 -18.51 -12.69 3.53
CA MET A 1 -17.11 -12.35 3.19
C MET A 1 -16.11 -12.65 4.31
N ARG A 2 -16.35 -12.29 5.59
CA ARG A 2 -15.41 -12.55 6.71
C ARG A 2 -15.05 -14.02 7.02
N ARG A 3 -15.81 -15.00 6.51
CA ARG A 3 -15.58 -16.44 6.79
C ARG A 3 -15.26 -17.26 5.54
N ASP A 4 -15.32 -16.65 4.36
CA ASP A 4 -15.34 -17.40 3.11
C ASP A 4 -13.93 -17.56 2.51
N PHE A 5 -12.99 -16.65 2.83
CA PHE A 5 -11.66 -16.61 2.22
C PHE A 5 -10.53 -16.22 3.21
N PRO A 6 -10.25 -17.04 4.23
CA PRO A 6 -9.24 -16.73 5.27
C PRO A 6 -7.82 -16.57 4.70
N MET A 7 -7.46 -17.33 3.66
CA MET A 7 -6.14 -17.23 3.03
C MET A 7 -5.96 -15.94 2.23
N ALA A 8 -7.02 -15.45 1.58
CA ALA A 8 -6.97 -14.18 0.87
C ALA A 8 -6.80 -13.00 1.85
N GLN A 9 -7.41 -13.10 3.03
CA GLN A 9 -7.23 -12.11 4.10
C GLN A 9 -5.81 -12.15 4.67
N TYR A 10 -5.29 -13.34 4.98
CA TYR A 10 -3.92 -13.51 5.44
C TYR A 10 -2.93 -12.90 4.43
N ALA A 11 -3.07 -13.26 3.16
CA ALA A 11 -2.25 -12.70 2.09
C ALA A 11 -2.40 -11.17 2.04
N ALA A 12 -3.63 -10.63 2.10
CA ALA A 12 -3.87 -9.20 2.05
C ALA A 12 -3.18 -8.44 3.20
N VAL A 13 -3.07 -9.05 4.39
CA VAL A 13 -2.43 -8.44 5.57
C VAL A 13 -0.90 -8.52 5.51
N PHE A 14 -0.34 -9.66 5.12
CA PHE A 14 1.09 -9.95 5.31
C PHE A 14 1.95 -9.85 4.04
N TRP A 15 1.36 -9.72 2.85
CA TRP A 15 2.17 -9.72 1.61
C TRP A 15 3.23 -8.60 1.58
N MET A 16 2.98 -7.45 2.20
CA MET A 16 3.94 -6.34 2.26
C MET A 16 5.18 -6.72 3.08
N ASP A 17 5.03 -7.48 4.17
CA ASP A 17 6.16 -7.93 4.99
C ASP A 17 7.07 -8.89 4.20
N PHE A 18 6.46 -9.76 3.39
CA PHE A 18 7.20 -10.62 2.46
C PHE A 18 7.86 -9.82 1.34
N ALA A 19 7.19 -8.81 0.80
CA ALA A 19 7.75 -7.95 -0.24
C ALA A 19 8.94 -7.13 0.27
N VAL A 20 8.88 -6.59 1.50
CA VAL A 20 10.00 -5.92 2.18
C VAL A 20 11.20 -6.87 2.31
N SER A 21 10.95 -8.11 2.75
CA SER A 21 12.00 -9.12 2.89
C SER A 21 12.65 -9.53 1.55
N ALA A 22 11.98 -9.24 0.43
CA ALA A 22 12.40 -9.61 -0.91
C ALA A 22 12.79 -8.40 -1.78
N GLU A 23 13.04 -7.22 -1.20
CA GLU A 23 13.40 -6.00 -1.95
C GLU A 23 14.72 -6.11 -2.72
N ALA A 24 15.59 -7.07 -2.39
CA ALA A 24 16.78 -7.37 -3.19
C ALA A 24 16.43 -7.93 -4.60
N SER A 25 15.21 -8.39 -4.82
CA SER A 25 14.74 -8.90 -6.11
C SER A 25 14.02 -7.82 -6.91
N GLU A 26 14.65 -7.39 -8.00
CA GLU A 26 14.06 -6.42 -8.93
C GLU A 26 12.71 -6.90 -9.49
N GLU A 27 12.53 -8.21 -9.65
CA GLU A 27 11.26 -8.80 -10.10
C GLU A 27 10.13 -8.61 -9.09
N ILE A 28 10.41 -8.81 -7.80
CA ILE A 28 9.42 -8.64 -6.74
C ILE A 28 9.07 -7.16 -6.56
N VAL A 29 10.07 -6.28 -6.61
CA VAL A 29 9.86 -4.83 -6.58
C VAL A 29 8.99 -4.38 -7.76
N ARG A 30 9.31 -4.83 -8.97
CA ARG A 30 8.53 -4.49 -10.18
C ARG A 30 7.10 -5.00 -10.09
N SER A 31 6.91 -6.22 -9.62
CA SER A 31 5.58 -6.83 -9.44
C SER A 31 4.76 -6.07 -8.40
N THR A 32 5.39 -5.67 -7.30
CA THR A 32 4.78 -4.86 -6.23
C THR A 32 4.37 -3.48 -6.73
N VAL A 33 5.24 -2.78 -7.47
CA VAL A 33 4.91 -1.49 -8.10
C VAL A 33 3.76 -1.65 -9.10
N ASN A 34 3.76 -2.70 -9.91
CA ASN A 34 2.68 -2.96 -10.86
C ASN A 34 1.36 -3.22 -10.13
N PHE A 35 1.37 -4.01 -9.06
CA PHE A 35 0.22 -4.27 -8.21
C PHE A 35 -0.34 -2.98 -7.59
N LEU A 36 0.51 -2.13 -7.00
CA LEU A 36 0.10 -0.85 -6.39
C LEU A 36 -0.43 0.17 -7.41
N ARG A 37 -0.10 -0.01 -8.70
CA ARG A 37 -0.62 0.82 -9.80
C ARG A 37 -1.86 0.24 -10.45
N ASP A 38 -2.09 -1.07 -10.34
CA ASP A 38 -3.25 -1.71 -10.95
C ASP A 38 -4.53 -1.32 -10.20
N GLU A 39 -5.38 -0.54 -10.85
CA GLU A 39 -6.50 0.12 -10.20
C GLU A 39 -7.55 -0.87 -9.67
N THR A 40 -7.77 -1.97 -10.38
CA THR A 40 -8.83 -2.93 -10.04
C THR A 40 -8.39 -3.89 -8.94
N THR A 41 -7.21 -4.48 -9.08
CA THR A 41 -6.64 -5.42 -8.12
C THR A 41 -6.32 -4.70 -6.81
N PHE A 42 -5.77 -3.49 -6.89
CA PHE A 42 -5.48 -2.68 -5.72
C PHE A 42 -6.74 -2.29 -4.94
N GLN A 43 -7.83 -1.93 -5.63
CA GLN A 43 -9.11 -1.62 -4.97
C GLN A 43 -9.71 -2.86 -4.30
N LEU A 44 -9.69 -4.01 -4.97
CA LEU A 44 -10.14 -5.28 -4.38
C LEU A 44 -9.31 -5.63 -3.14
N TRP A 45 -7.99 -5.49 -3.23
CA TRP A 45 -7.10 -5.67 -2.10
C TRP A 45 -7.40 -4.69 -0.96
N CYS A 46 -7.61 -3.40 -1.26
CA CYS A 46 -7.99 -2.41 -0.25
C CYS A 46 -9.27 -2.82 0.47
N HIS A 47 -10.28 -3.30 -0.24
CA HIS A 47 -11.52 -3.78 0.38
C HIS A 47 -11.25 -4.98 1.30
N LEU A 48 -10.39 -5.92 0.91
CA LEU A 48 -10.01 -7.07 1.74
C LEU A 48 -9.18 -6.67 2.97
N TYR A 49 -8.20 -5.79 2.80
CA TYR A 49 -7.30 -5.30 3.85
C TYR A 49 -8.03 -4.38 4.85
N GLN A 50 -8.93 -3.53 4.36
CA GLN A 50 -9.70 -2.57 5.16
C GLN A 50 -11.02 -3.16 5.69
N ALA A 51 -11.44 -4.36 5.29
CA ALA A 51 -12.64 -5.01 5.83
C ALA A 51 -12.63 -5.15 7.37
N ASP A 52 -11.45 -5.04 8.00
CA ASP A 52 -11.28 -4.99 9.46
C ASP A 52 -11.08 -3.58 10.04
N ARG A 53 -11.03 -2.55 9.20
CA ARG A 53 -10.95 -1.12 9.58
C ARG A 53 -12.25 -0.41 9.19
N LEU A 54 -13.19 -0.37 10.13
CA LEU A 54 -14.62 0.04 10.08
C LEU A 54 -15.06 1.34 9.36
N TRP A 55 -14.26 2.02 8.53
CA TRP A 55 -14.54 3.43 8.19
C TRP A 55 -14.35 3.80 6.71
N TYR A 56 -14.28 2.85 5.78
CA TYR A 56 -14.15 3.16 4.35
C TYR A 56 -15.47 3.63 3.73
N SER A 57 -15.88 4.85 4.06
CA SER A 57 -16.91 5.57 3.34
C SER A 57 -16.46 7.02 3.20
N ARG A 58 -16.45 7.50 1.94
CA ARG A 58 -16.51 8.93 1.53
C ARG A 58 -15.25 9.66 1.03
N THR A 59 -14.22 9.02 0.48
CA THR A 59 -13.19 9.80 -0.28
C THR A 59 -13.00 9.32 -1.71
N ARG A 60 -13.40 10.20 -2.63
CA ARG A 60 -13.13 10.14 -4.06
C ARG A 60 -11.61 10.22 -4.28
N ARG A 61 -11.11 9.32 -5.13
CA ARG A 61 -9.72 8.89 -5.30
C ARG A 61 -8.68 10.02 -5.48
N PRO A 62 -7.49 9.86 -4.88
CA PRO A 62 -6.24 10.25 -5.52
C PRO A 62 -5.42 9.02 -5.93
N ARG A 63 -4.67 9.14 -7.05
CA ARG A 63 -3.64 8.19 -7.51
C ARG A 63 -2.59 7.83 -6.45
N ALA A 64 -2.54 8.57 -5.34
CA ALA A 64 -1.54 8.46 -4.29
C ALA A 64 -1.78 7.35 -3.26
N PHE A 65 -2.88 6.61 -3.35
CA PHE A 65 -3.09 5.47 -2.45
C PHE A 65 -1.98 4.43 -2.57
N GLY A 66 -1.48 4.13 -3.78
CA GLY A 66 -0.36 3.20 -3.94
C GLY A 66 0.88 3.63 -3.15
N LEU A 67 1.19 4.93 -3.14
CA LEU A 67 2.31 5.48 -2.38
C LEU A 67 2.04 5.43 -0.87
N TYR A 68 0.82 5.77 -0.43
CA TYR A 68 0.43 5.64 0.98
C TYR A 68 0.67 4.22 1.52
N TYR A 69 0.30 3.19 0.77
CA TYR A 69 0.51 1.81 1.22
C TYR A 69 1.95 1.33 1.09
N ALA A 70 2.71 1.82 0.09
CA ALA A 70 4.14 1.58 0.03
C ALA A 70 4.83 2.08 1.32
N TYR A 71 4.51 3.31 1.73
CA TYR A 71 5.01 3.89 2.99
C TYR A 71 4.50 3.17 4.24
N LEU A 72 3.22 2.78 4.27
CA LEU A 72 2.64 2.02 5.37
C LEU A 72 3.29 0.63 5.54
N GLY A 73 3.67 0.00 4.43
CA GLY A 73 4.29 -1.31 4.38
C GLY A 73 5.81 -1.30 4.51
N GLY A 74 6.46 -0.13 4.43
CA GLY A 74 7.93 -0.03 4.45
C GLY A 74 8.59 -0.41 3.12
N LEU A 75 7.84 -0.34 2.01
CA LEU A 75 8.30 -0.70 0.68
C LEU A 75 9.10 0.45 0.05
N VAL A 76 10.34 0.68 0.52
CA VAL A 76 11.16 1.85 0.21
C VAL A 76 11.41 1.96 -1.29
N GLU A 77 11.82 0.87 -1.93
CA GLU A 77 12.16 0.88 -3.35
C GLU A 77 10.90 1.06 -4.23
N ALA A 78 9.80 0.42 -3.86
CA ALA A 78 8.53 0.62 -4.55
C ALA A 78 8.03 2.07 -4.40
N ALA A 79 8.19 2.69 -3.24
CA ALA A 79 7.84 4.09 -3.00
C ALA A 79 8.66 5.03 -3.91
N ARG A 80 9.98 4.82 -4.00
CA ARG A 80 10.87 5.59 -4.91
C ARG A 80 10.41 5.47 -6.36
N ILE A 81 10.10 4.25 -6.82
CA ILE A 81 9.62 4.03 -8.19
C ILE A 81 8.24 4.67 -8.43
N LEU A 82 7.35 4.65 -7.45
CA LEU A 82 6.05 5.31 -7.57
C LEU A 82 6.20 6.84 -7.68
N ILE A 83 7.08 7.44 -6.89
CA ILE A 83 7.40 8.88 -6.94
C ILE A 83 7.99 9.26 -8.31
N THR A 84 8.97 8.50 -8.80
CA THR A 84 9.56 8.75 -10.15
C THR A 84 8.52 8.62 -11.27
N LYS A 85 7.48 7.81 -11.06
CA LYS A 85 6.33 7.68 -11.99
C LYS A 85 5.25 8.74 -11.80
N GLY A 86 5.48 9.75 -10.97
CA GLY A 86 4.58 10.90 -10.76
C GLY A 86 3.48 10.67 -9.73
N ALA A 87 3.67 9.76 -8.78
CA ALA A 87 2.78 9.67 -7.62
C ALA A 87 2.88 10.95 -6.78
N ASP A 88 1.74 11.53 -6.44
CA ASP A 88 1.68 12.72 -5.59
C ASP A 88 1.97 12.35 -4.13
N ILE A 89 3.11 12.82 -3.62
CA ILE A 89 3.57 12.59 -2.25
C ILE A 89 2.69 13.26 -1.19
N ASN A 90 2.04 14.37 -1.55
CA ASN A 90 1.24 15.19 -0.63
C ASN A 90 -0.24 14.85 -0.68
N ALA A 91 -0.65 13.98 -1.59
CA ALA A 91 -2.04 13.63 -1.76
C ALA A 91 -2.59 13.00 -0.48
N GLN A 92 -3.74 13.54 -0.08
CA GLN A 92 -4.39 13.19 1.17
C GLN A 92 -5.23 11.92 1.00
N GLY A 93 -5.15 11.04 1.98
CA GLY A 93 -5.87 9.79 2.03
C GLY A 93 -5.36 8.85 3.11
N GLY A 94 -6.14 7.81 3.37
CA GLY A 94 -5.81 6.79 4.37
C GLY A 94 -5.96 7.29 5.83
N THR A 95 -5.62 6.42 6.78
CA THR A 95 -5.82 6.66 8.23
C THR A 95 -4.95 7.81 8.74
N TYR A 96 -3.74 7.93 8.21
CA TYR A 96 -2.73 8.83 8.72
C TYR A 96 -2.73 10.21 8.05
N GLY A 97 -3.62 10.45 7.09
CA GLY A 97 -3.77 11.73 6.41
C GLY A 97 -3.04 11.78 5.06
N ASN A 98 -1.76 11.42 5.00
CA ASN A 98 -1.01 11.28 3.76
C ASN A 98 0.05 10.16 3.86
N ALA A 99 0.79 9.95 2.78
CA ALA A 99 1.77 8.88 2.66
C ALA A 99 2.96 9.03 3.64
N LEU A 100 3.46 10.26 3.82
CA LEU A 100 4.55 10.56 4.76
C LEU A 100 4.14 10.34 6.21
N GLN A 101 2.93 10.76 6.58
CA GLN A 101 2.40 10.55 7.93
C GLN A 101 2.21 9.06 8.23
N ALA A 102 1.86 8.26 7.22
CA ALA A 102 1.80 6.80 7.36
C ALA A 102 3.18 6.18 7.62
N ALA A 103 4.21 6.65 6.91
CA ALA A 103 5.60 6.23 7.11
C ALA A 103 6.07 6.51 8.54
N LEU A 104 5.86 7.74 9.00
CA LEU A 104 6.23 8.18 10.35
C LEU A 104 5.50 7.37 11.43
N SER A 105 4.20 7.11 11.25
CA SER A 105 3.45 6.29 12.21
C SER A 105 3.91 4.83 12.26
N ARG A 106 4.49 4.30 11.18
CA ARG A 106 5.02 2.94 11.11
C ARG A 106 6.48 2.82 11.52
N GLY A 107 7.17 3.94 11.76
CA GLY A 107 8.60 3.97 12.03
C GLY A 107 9.48 3.77 10.78
N ASN A 108 8.89 3.90 9.58
CA ASN A 108 9.58 3.70 8.31
C ASN A 108 10.33 4.98 7.88
N LEU A 109 11.32 5.37 8.68
CA LEU A 109 12.11 6.59 8.45
C LEU A 109 12.96 6.53 7.17
N GLU A 110 13.36 5.33 6.72
CA GLU A 110 14.15 5.17 5.48
C GLU A 110 13.38 5.52 4.21
N ALA A 111 12.05 5.56 4.29
CA ALA A 111 11.21 5.89 3.16
C ALA A 111 11.00 7.42 3.01
N VAL A 112 11.17 8.20 4.09
CA VAL A 112 10.90 9.66 4.17
C VAL A 112 12.10 10.44 3.63
#